data_AF-A0A009SKG9-F1
#
_entry.id   AF-A0A009SKG9-F1
#
_cell.length_a   1.000
_cell.length_b   1.000
_cell.length_c   1.000
_cell.angle_alpha   90.00
_cell.angle_beta   90.00
_cell.angle_gamma   90.00
#
_symmetry.space_group_name_H-M   'P 1'
#
loop_
_entity.id
_entity.type
_entity.pdbx_description
1 polymer ?
#
loop_
_entity_poly.entity_id
_entity_poly.type
_entity_poly.pdbx_seq_one_letter_code
_entity_poly.pdbx_strand_id
1 'polypeptide(L)'
;MPGRWLDQGATQALPILKVGSRRLSGQLETMFGSLIADKTDWRKLLKGEAEPLNLIEQRDQLIEEFAPKIQTIREEFSQNLEFNETVELLENELPSEFVYPVEQYPEKIKSLNLDKTPKIRGVLQGIKGQYLIFDIGVINIRKYTGYELIVRA
;
A
#
# COMPACT_ATOMS: atom_id res chain seq x y z
N MET A 1 -3.96 -13.29 -4.45
CA MET A 1 -4.15 -11.85 -4.73
C MET A 1 -3.91 -11.06 -3.44
N PRO A 2 -2.84 -10.27 -3.30
CA PRO A 2 -2.58 -9.52 -2.07
C PRO A 2 -3.56 -8.33 -1.98
N GLY A 3 -4.68 -8.51 -1.26
CA GLY A 3 -5.73 -7.48 -1.16
C GLY A 3 -5.23 -6.12 -0.62
N ARG A 4 -4.18 -6.14 0.20
CA ARG A 4 -3.63 -4.93 0.84
C ARG A 4 -3.01 -3.91 -0.14
N TRP A 5 -2.47 -4.34 -1.29
CA TRP A 5 -1.96 -3.39 -2.29
C TRP A 5 -3.09 -2.68 -3.02
N LEU A 6 -4.10 -3.46 -3.40
CA LEU A 6 -5.30 -2.93 -4.05
C LEU A 6 -6.04 -1.95 -3.14
N ASP A 7 -6.25 -2.31 -1.86
CA ASP A 7 -6.92 -1.46 -0.86
C ASP A 7 -6.21 -0.10 -0.68
N GLN A 8 -4.88 -0.09 -0.78
CA GLN A 8 -4.06 1.11 -0.63
C GLN A 8 -3.96 1.94 -1.91
N GLY A 9 -4.47 1.46 -3.04
CA GLY A 9 -4.43 2.19 -4.31
C GLY A 9 -3.09 2.10 -5.04
N ALA A 10 -2.22 1.14 -4.70
CA ALA A 10 -0.92 0.98 -5.34
C ALA A 10 -1.07 0.73 -6.84
N THR A 11 -0.30 1.42 -7.68
CA THR A 11 -0.28 1.20 -9.15
C THR A 11 0.75 0.16 -9.56
N GLN A 12 1.78 -0.04 -8.74
CA GLN A 12 2.77 -1.10 -8.90
C GLN A 12 3.08 -1.73 -7.54
N ALA A 13 3.42 -3.02 -7.53
CA ALA A 13 3.92 -3.69 -6.34
C ALA A 13 4.90 -4.81 -6.70
N LEU A 14 5.91 -5.00 -5.85
CA LEU A 14 6.86 -6.09 -5.98
C LEU A 14 7.06 -6.71 -4.59
N PRO A 15 6.73 -8.00 -4.38
CA PRO A 15 7.13 -8.69 -3.17
C PRO A 15 8.64 -8.92 -3.19
N ILE A 16 9.34 -8.47 -2.14
CA ILE A 16 10.81 -8.52 -2.08
C ILE A 16 11.33 -9.55 -1.07
N LEU A 17 10.60 -9.81 0.03
CA LEU A 17 11.01 -10.75 1.07
C LEU A 17 9.82 -11.63 1.47
N LYS A 18 10.10 -12.90 1.76
CA LYS A 18 9.19 -13.80 2.46
C LYS A 18 9.78 -14.15 3.82
N VAL A 19 8.98 -13.92 4.86
CA VAL A 19 9.42 -13.99 6.25
C VAL A 19 8.59 -15.01 7.02
N GLY A 20 9.24 -15.74 7.91
CA GLY A 20 8.61 -16.83 8.67
C GLY A 20 7.68 -16.39 9.80
N SER A 21 7.82 -15.15 10.30
CA SER A 21 6.99 -14.62 11.39
C SER A 21 6.61 -13.15 11.22
N ARG A 22 5.50 -12.75 11.85
CA ARG A 22 5.04 -11.35 11.89
C ARG A 22 6.00 -10.45 12.68
N ARG A 23 6.65 -10.98 13.71
CA ARG A 23 7.65 -10.25 14.51
C ARG A 23 8.85 -9.88 13.65
N LEU A 24 9.36 -10.83 12.88
CA LEU A 24 10.46 -10.64 11.93
C LEU A 24 10.10 -9.64 10.83
N SER A 25 8.87 -9.74 10.28
CA SER A 25 8.33 -8.74 9.34
C SER A 25 8.41 -7.32 9.91
N GLY A 26 7.96 -7.13 11.16
CA GLY A 26 7.96 -5.81 11.79
C GLY A 26 9.36 -5.21 12.00
N GLN A 27 10.36 -6.05 12.29
CA GLN A 27 11.75 -5.58 12.41
C GLN A 27 12.32 -5.16 11.05
N LEU A 28 12.09 -5.95 10.01
CA LEU A 28 12.52 -5.63 8.65
C LEU A 28 11.80 -4.38 8.12
N GLU A 29 10.49 -4.24 8.38
CA GLU A 29 9.71 -3.04 8.05
C GLU A 29 10.26 -1.78 8.76
N THR A 30 10.57 -1.88 10.05
CA THR A 30 11.16 -0.75 10.81
C THR A 30 12.52 -0.35 10.25
N MET A 31 13.34 -1.34 9.90
CA MET A 31 14.65 -1.14 9.29
C MET A 31 14.53 -0.42 7.93
N PHE A 32 13.69 -0.93 7.02
CA PHE A 32 13.45 -0.29 5.71
C PHE A 32 12.80 1.08 5.82
N GLY A 33 11.96 1.28 6.84
CA GLY A 33 11.30 2.57 7.14
C GLY A 33 12.28 3.72 7.42
N SER A 34 13.56 3.44 7.66
CA SER A 34 14.61 4.47 7.80
C SER A 34 15.04 5.10 6.48
N LEU A 35 14.87 4.39 5.36
CA LEU A 35 15.20 4.88 4.00
C LEU A 35 13.93 5.17 3.19
N ILE A 36 12.89 4.37 3.36
CA ILE A 36 11.63 4.49 2.63
C ILE A 36 10.55 5.02 3.56
N ALA A 37 9.85 6.07 3.13
CA ALA A 37 8.73 6.60 3.89
C ALA A 37 7.60 5.57 3.99
N ASP A 38 7.24 5.21 5.22
CA ASP A 38 6.14 4.27 5.54
C ASP A 38 4.75 4.81 5.15
N LYS A 39 4.62 6.13 4.92
CA LYS A 39 3.32 6.78 4.69
C LYS A 39 3.13 7.21 3.25
N THR A 40 2.04 6.73 2.66
CA THR A 40 1.54 7.22 1.38
C THR A 40 0.82 8.56 1.57
N ASP A 41 1.20 9.58 0.80
CA ASP A 41 0.40 10.80 0.66
C ASP A 41 -0.83 10.50 -0.21
N TRP A 42 -1.93 10.13 0.47
CA TRP A 42 -3.19 9.79 -0.18
C TRP A 42 -3.74 10.92 -1.07
N ARG A 43 -3.35 12.19 -0.86
CA ARG A 43 -3.77 13.27 -1.75
C ARG A 43 -3.05 13.19 -3.08
N LYS A 44 -1.75 12.89 -3.09
CA LYS A 44 -0.99 12.67 -4.33
C LYS A 44 -1.51 11.43 -5.07
N LEU A 45 -1.79 10.35 -4.33
CA LEU A 45 -2.35 9.10 -4.86
C LEU A 45 -3.63 9.32 -5.71
N LEU A 46 -4.49 10.24 -5.29
CA LEU A 46 -5.79 10.49 -5.90
C LEU A 46 -5.80 11.68 -6.88
N LYS A 47 -4.66 12.32 -7.14
CA LYS A 47 -4.55 13.42 -8.11
C LYS A 47 -4.25 12.95 -9.54
N GLY A 48 -3.89 11.68 -9.71
CA GLY A 48 -3.52 11.14 -11.00
C GLY A 48 -2.82 9.79 -10.86
N GLU A 49 -2.22 9.38 -11.96
CA GLU A 49 -1.28 8.27 -12.01
C GLU A 49 0.12 8.76 -11.62
N ALA A 50 0.83 7.93 -10.88
CA ALA A 50 2.23 8.19 -10.58
C ALA A 50 3.07 7.66 -11.74
N GLU A 51 4.20 8.32 -12.01
CA GLU A 51 5.18 7.82 -12.95
C GLU A 51 5.63 6.42 -12.55
N PRO A 52 5.71 5.46 -13.49
CA PRO A 52 6.14 4.11 -13.21
C PRO A 52 7.60 4.11 -12.72
N LEU A 53 7.86 3.29 -11.72
CA LEU A 53 9.19 3.09 -11.16
C LEU A 53 9.74 1.73 -11.58
N ASN A 54 11.06 1.66 -11.73
CA ASN A 54 11.76 0.39 -11.87
C ASN A 54 11.85 -0.31 -10.50
N LEU A 55 10.80 -1.05 -10.12
CA LEU A 55 10.72 -1.69 -8.81
C LEU A 55 11.82 -2.74 -8.56
N ILE A 56 12.35 -3.36 -9.62
CA ILE A 56 13.45 -4.33 -9.51
C ILE A 56 14.72 -3.61 -9.07
N GLU A 57 15.08 -2.51 -9.74
CA GLU A 57 16.23 -1.70 -9.37
C GLU A 57 16.09 -1.11 -7.96
N GLN A 58 14.90 -0.63 -7.60
CA GLN A 58 14.62 -0.14 -6.25
C GLN A 58 14.78 -1.23 -5.19
N ARG A 59 14.31 -2.46 -5.46
CA ARG A 59 14.54 -3.62 -4.59
C ARG A 59 16.03 -3.89 -4.44
N ASP A 60 16.77 -3.97 -5.54
CA ASP A 60 18.17 -4.37 -5.52
C ASP A 60 19.01 -3.35 -4.74
N GLN A 61 18.79 -2.05 -4.96
CA GLN A 61 19.39 -0.96 -4.17
C GLN A 61 19.05 -1.08 -2.68
N LEU A 62 17.78 -1.34 -2.35
CA LEU A 62 17.34 -1.49 -0.96
C LEU A 62 17.98 -2.72 -0.29
N ILE A 63 18.07 -3.85 -0.98
CA ILE A 63 18.66 -5.07 -0.43
C ILE A 63 20.18 -4.90 -0.26
N GLU A 64 20.87 -4.25 -1.19
CA GLU A 64 22.30 -3.96 -1.09
C GLU A 64 22.61 -3.06 0.12
N GLU A 65 21.91 -1.94 0.26
CA GLU A 65 22.10 -0.98 1.35
C GLU A 65 21.89 -1.63 2.74
N PHE A 66 20.93 -2.56 2.84
CA PHE A 66 20.56 -3.20 4.10
C PHE A 66 21.14 -4.61 4.29
N ALA A 67 21.94 -5.13 3.35
CA ALA A 67 22.48 -6.49 3.40
C ALA A 67 23.18 -6.83 4.74
N PRO A 68 24.04 -5.96 5.33
CA PRO A 68 24.67 -6.25 6.61
C PRO A 68 23.65 -6.41 7.75
N LYS A 69 22.62 -5.54 7.78
CA LYS A 69 21.59 -5.57 8.82
C LYS A 69 20.65 -6.76 8.66
N ILE A 70 20.29 -7.11 7.42
CA ILE A 70 19.52 -8.34 7.13
C ILE A 70 20.27 -9.56 7.64
N GLN A 71 21.59 -9.61 7.44
CA GLN A 71 22.42 -10.71 7.93
C GLN A 71 22.43 -10.79 9.47
N THR A 72 22.60 -9.67 10.16
CA THR A 72 22.51 -9.62 11.64
C THR A 72 21.16 -10.12 12.14
N ILE A 73 20.05 -9.66 11.53
CA ILE A 73 18.71 -10.11 11.89
C ILE A 73 18.55 -11.61 11.63
N ARG A 74 19.07 -12.14 10.51
CA ARG A 74 19.04 -13.59 10.23
C ARG A 74 19.77 -14.38 11.32
N GLU A 75 20.93 -13.93 11.76
CA GLU A 75 21.74 -14.60 12.77
C GLU A 75 21.06 -14.60 14.14
N GLU A 76 20.53 -13.46 14.59
CA GLU A 76 19.80 -13.34 15.86
C GLU A 76 18.60 -14.27 15.94
N PHE A 77 17.92 -14.46 14.82
CA PHE A 77 16.71 -15.26 14.75
C PHE A 77 16.99 -16.75 14.53
N SER A 78 18.07 -17.10 13.83
CA SER A 78 18.49 -18.50 13.62
C SER A 78 18.90 -19.20 14.91
N GLN A 79 19.26 -18.44 15.96
CA GLN A 79 19.60 -18.99 17.28
C GLN A 79 18.37 -19.48 18.06
N ASN A 80 17.16 -19.09 17.67
CA ASN A 80 15.90 -19.53 18.29
C ASN A 80 15.25 -20.65 17.47
N LEU A 81 15.60 -21.90 17.78
CA LEU A 81 15.11 -23.11 17.07
C LEU A 81 13.61 -23.41 17.26
N GLU A 82 12.91 -22.69 18.14
CA GLU A 82 11.49 -22.95 18.46
C GLU A 82 10.51 -22.37 17.43
N PHE A 83 10.92 -21.43 16.57
CA PHE A 83 10.04 -20.76 15.61
C PHE A 83 10.63 -20.74 14.20
N ASN A 84 9.77 -20.85 13.19
CA ASN A 84 10.18 -20.67 11.79
C ASN A 84 10.46 -19.17 11.55
N GLU A 85 11.72 -18.78 11.70
CA GLU A 85 12.18 -17.39 11.58
C GLU A 85 13.06 -17.20 10.34
N THR A 86 12.60 -17.75 9.22
CA THR A 86 13.31 -17.66 7.93
C THR A 86 13.12 -16.30 7.27
N VAL A 87 14.15 -15.81 6.58
CA VAL A 87 14.08 -14.65 5.68
C VAL A 87 14.55 -15.07 4.30
N GLU A 88 13.61 -15.25 3.38
CA GLU A 88 13.85 -15.63 1.99
C GLU A 88 13.77 -14.37 1.10
N LEU A 89 14.82 -14.15 0.30
CA LEU A 89 14.82 -13.08 -0.71
C LEU A 89 14.10 -13.57 -1.97
N LEU A 90 13.18 -12.75 -2.47
CA LEU A 90 12.36 -13.08 -3.63
C LEU A 90 12.95 -12.43 -4.90
N GLU A 91 14.09 -12.96 -5.35
CA GLU A 91 14.88 -12.39 -6.45
C GLU A 91 14.17 -12.47 -7.82
N ASN A 92 13.34 -13.51 -8.00
CA ASN A 92 12.70 -13.83 -9.27
C ASN A 92 11.25 -13.32 -9.39
N GLU A 93 10.74 -12.60 -8.39
CA GLU A 93 9.41 -12.00 -8.46
C GLU A 93 9.38 -10.86 -9.47
N LEU A 94 8.26 -10.75 -10.19
CA LEU A 94 8.03 -9.70 -11.17
C LEU A 94 7.12 -8.62 -10.58
N PRO A 95 7.33 -7.34 -10.96
CA PRO A 95 6.41 -6.28 -10.60
C PRO A 95 5.00 -6.59 -11.11
N SER A 96 4.02 -6.44 -10.22
CA SER A 96 2.61 -6.40 -10.59
C SER A 96 2.20 -4.96 -10.87
N GLU A 97 1.36 -4.77 -11.88
CA GLU A 97 0.77 -3.48 -12.22
C GLU A 97 -0.74 -3.50 -11.99
N PHE A 98 -1.29 -2.37 -11.54
CA PHE A 98 -2.70 -2.22 -11.21
C PHE A 98 -3.26 -0.99 -11.88
N VAL A 99 -4.27 -1.20 -12.71
CA VAL A 99 -5.04 -0.15 -13.37
C VAL A 99 -6.37 0.02 -12.65
N TYR A 100 -6.71 1.26 -12.35
CA TYR A 100 -7.93 1.61 -11.64
C TYR A 100 -8.92 2.30 -12.59
N PRO A 101 -10.23 2.01 -12.49
CA PRO A 101 -11.24 2.68 -13.29
C PRO A 101 -11.46 4.10 -12.77
N VAL A 102 -10.73 5.06 -13.33
CA VAL A 102 -10.87 6.49 -13.04
C VAL A 102 -11.05 7.24 -14.35
N GLU A 103 -12.26 7.76 -14.59
CA GLU A 103 -12.58 8.57 -15.76
C GLU A 103 -12.00 9.97 -15.63
N GLN A 104 -12.06 10.55 -14.43
CA GLN A 104 -11.55 11.89 -14.17
C GLN A 104 -10.94 11.99 -12.76
N TYR A 105 -9.68 12.41 -12.72
CA TYR A 105 -8.99 12.71 -11.48
C TYR A 105 -9.35 14.12 -10.98
N PRO A 106 -9.58 14.31 -9.66
CA PRO A 106 -9.88 15.62 -9.09
C PRO A 106 -8.65 16.55 -9.10
N GLU A 107 -8.82 17.77 -9.59
CA GLU A 107 -7.78 18.83 -9.51
C GLU A 107 -7.44 19.18 -8.05
N LYS A 108 -8.49 19.23 -7.21
CA LYS A 108 -8.38 19.51 -5.78
C LYS A 108 -9.02 18.40 -4.96
N ILE A 109 -8.23 17.84 -4.04
CA ILE A 109 -8.68 16.78 -3.15
C ILE A 109 -9.52 17.36 -2.02
N LYS A 110 -10.85 17.15 -2.09
CA LYS A 110 -11.80 17.45 -1.02
C LYS A 110 -12.31 16.14 -0.42
N SER A 111 -12.06 15.92 0.86
CA SER A 111 -12.56 14.73 1.56
C SER A 111 -14.04 14.90 1.92
N LEU A 112 -14.87 13.93 1.51
CA LEU A 112 -16.26 13.82 1.88
C LEU A 112 -16.40 12.98 3.15
N ASN A 113 -17.27 13.42 4.06
CA ASN A 113 -17.41 12.82 5.39
C ASN A 113 -18.89 12.64 5.77
N LEU A 114 -19.35 11.39 5.89
CA LEU A 114 -20.74 11.06 6.23
C LEU A 114 -21.11 11.43 7.68
N ASP A 115 -20.14 11.49 8.61
CA ASP A 115 -20.42 11.95 9.99
C ASP A 115 -20.80 13.43 10.03
N LYS A 116 -20.28 14.22 9.07
CA LYS A 116 -20.59 15.66 8.94
C LYS A 116 -21.73 15.93 7.97
N THR A 117 -21.83 15.10 6.94
CA THR A 117 -22.82 15.24 5.85
C THR A 117 -23.40 13.86 5.57
N PRO A 118 -24.45 13.43 6.31
CA PRO A 118 -24.97 12.06 6.28
C PRO A 118 -25.47 11.57 4.92
N LYS A 119 -25.72 12.51 4.00
CA LYS A 119 -26.13 12.22 2.62
C LYS A 119 -25.20 12.93 1.66
N ILE A 120 -24.46 12.13 0.89
CA ILE A 120 -23.61 12.60 -0.20
C ILE A 120 -24.30 12.27 -1.52
N ARG A 121 -24.32 13.22 -2.45
CA ARG A 121 -24.80 13.03 -3.82
C ARG A 121 -23.82 13.68 -4.77
N GLY A 122 -23.37 12.93 -5.76
CA GLY A 122 -22.46 13.37 -6.81
C GLY A 122 -22.40 12.35 -7.93
N VAL A 123 -21.65 12.66 -8.98
CA VAL A 123 -21.36 11.74 -10.08
C VAL A 123 -20.10 10.96 -9.73
N LEU A 124 -20.18 9.63 -9.72
CA LEU A 124 -19.00 8.78 -9.53
C LEU A 124 -18.12 8.89 -10.77
N GLN A 125 -16.88 9.36 -10.59
CA GLN A 125 -15.90 9.54 -11.66
C GLN A 125 -14.75 8.53 -11.57
N GLY A 126 -14.67 7.75 -10.50
CA GLY A 126 -13.68 6.68 -10.42
C GLY A 126 -13.60 5.97 -9.08
N ILE A 127 -12.83 4.88 -9.07
CA ILE A 127 -12.53 4.09 -7.89
C ILE A 127 -11.02 3.82 -7.87
N LYS A 128 -10.34 4.19 -6.78
CA LYS A 128 -8.92 3.89 -6.58
C LYS A 128 -8.67 3.39 -5.16
N GLY A 129 -8.39 2.09 -5.06
CA GLY A 129 -8.33 1.35 -3.79
C GLY A 129 -9.56 1.57 -2.93
N GLN A 130 -9.35 1.98 -1.67
CA GLN A 130 -10.44 2.26 -0.71
C GLN A 130 -11.22 3.56 -0.97
N TYR A 131 -10.91 4.31 -2.04
CA TYR A 131 -11.52 5.60 -2.32
C TYR A 131 -12.49 5.54 -3.50
N LEU A 132 -13.69 6.09 -3.29
CA LEU A 132 -14.57 6.49 -4.39
C LEU A 132 -14.32 7.96 -4.70
N ILE A 133 -14.23 8.28 -5.98
CA ILE A 133 -13.98 9.62 -6.51
C ILE A 133 -15.27 10.14 -7.12
N PHE A 134 -15.79 11.24 -6.59
CA PHE A 134 -16.93 11.96 -7.12
C PHE A 134 -16.52 13.33 -7.65
N ASP A 135 -17.33 13.88 -8.55
CA ASP A 135 -17.23 15.27 -9.03
C ASP A 135 -17.14 16.32 -7.90
N ILE A 136 -17.77 16.05 -6.76
CA ILE A 136 -17.77 16.94 -5.58
C ILE A 136 -16.67 16.65 -4.55
N GLY A 137 -15.88 15.59 -4.73
CA GLY A 137 -14.82 15.19 -3.81
C GLY A 137 -14.62 13.68 -3.69
N VAL A 138 -13.74 13.26 -2.79
CA VAL A 138 -13.37 11.85 -2.60
C VAL A 138 -13.82 11.33 -1.24
N ILE A 139 -14.24 10.08 -1.16
CA ILE A 139 -14.64 9.42 0.08
C ILE A 139 -13.83 8.15 0.29
N ASN A 140 -13.25 8.00 1.48
CA ASN A 140 -12.63 6.75 1.92
C ASN A 140 -13.73 5.85 2.49
N ILE A 141 -14.09 4.78 1.80
CA ILE A 141 -15.17 3.89 2.22
C ILE A 141 -14.78 3.04 3.43
N ARG A 142 -13.49 2.70 3.56
CA ARG A 142 -12.98 1.91 4.69
C ARG A 142 -13.20 2.62 6.03
N LYS A 143 -13.26 3.95 6.04
CA LYS A 143 -13.61 4.75 7.23
C LYS A 143 -14.96 4.33 7.83
N TYR A 144 -15.91 3.90 7.00
CA TYR A 144 -17.26 3.54 7.42
C TYR A 144 -17.42 2.03 7.63
N THR A 145 -16.33 1.33 7.89
CA THR A 145 -16.40 -0.07 8.36
C THR A 145 -17.24 -0.12 9.63
N GLY A 146 -18.30 -0.93 9.64
CA GLY A 146 -19.25 -1.03 10.76
C GLY A 146 -20.46 -0.11 10.67
N TYR A 147 -20.56 0.74 9.63
CA TYR A 147 -21.76 1.53 9.36
C TYR A 147 -22.72 0.74 8.48
N GLU A 148 -24.03 0.97 8.66
CA GLU A 148 -25.04 0.61 7.67
C GLU A 148 -25.14 1.73 6.63
N LEU A 149 -24.85 1.42 5.36
CA LEU A 149 -24.89 2.39 4.27
C LEU A 149 -25.97 2.01 3.26
N ILE A 150 -26.73 3.01 2.80
CA ILE A 150 -27.71 2.86 1.72
C ILE A 150 -27.13 3.53 0.47
N VAL A 151 -26.89 2.74 -0.56
CA VAL A 151 -26.41 3.22 -1.87
C VAL A 151 -27.60 3.31 -2.83
N ARG A 152 -27.66 4.41 -3.61
CA ARG A 152 -28.68 4.63 -4.64
C ARG A 152 -28.01 5.19 -5.90
N ALA A 153 -28.31 4.60 -7.05
CA ALA A 153 -27.91 5.06 -8.37
C ALA A 153 -29.05 5.87 -9.02
#